data_AF-A0A0W1CGX6-F1
#
_entry.id   AF-A0A0W1CGX6-F1
#
_cell.length_a   1.000
_cell.length_b   1.000
_cell.length_c   1.000
_cell.angle_alpha   90.00
_cell.angle_beta   90.00
_cell.angle_gamma   90.00
#
_symmetry.space_group_name_H-M   'P 1'
#
loop_
_entity.id
_entity.type
_entity.pdbx_description
1 polymer ?
#
loop_
_entity_poly.entity_id
_entity_poly.type
_entity_poly.pdbx_seq_one_letter_code
_entity_poly.pdbx_strand_id
1 'polypeptide(L)'
;MAQTPARAGTNQGGLPYALAAYGIWGFVPLFFKLLSSVPPVEVLAQRIVWSLPLCFLIMLFRRQIGEYLAALRDWRTLRLLIVSAVLIAVNWLVYIYSIFTDHVLAASLGYYLNPLVNVMLGMIFLGERLSRLQLLAVVIAGVGVAILLAGALDTLWISLTLAFSFGIYGLIRKVVPVGSLPGLSVETTVLLLPSLAVSAWYLWAGDGRGFGSEGSVSLLLMAGGVVTAVPLLLFATAARRMSYAALGFVQFLAPTLQFFLSLFVFHEPLKPAQLACFILIWASIAVFSFDMLRKMRAERMIEVA
;
A
#
# COMPACT_ATOMS: atom_id res chain seq x y z
N MET A 1 -21.47 -28.78 3.88
CA MET A 1 -22.09 -27.44 3.85
C MET A 1 -21.30 -26.58 2.89
N ALA A 2 -21.82 -26.37 1.67
CA ALA A 2 -21.20 -25.51 0.67
C ALA A 2 -21.33 -24.05 1.13
N GLN A 3 -20.20 -23.34 1.24
CA GLN A 3 -20.20 -21.90 1.52
C GLN A 3 -20.77 -21.17 0.31
N THR A 4 -21.93 -20.56 0.48
CA THR A 4 -22.51 -19.61 -0.46
C THR A 4 -21.48 -18.54 -0.78
N PRO A 5 -21.17 -18.25 -2.07
CA PRO A 5 -20.30 -17.14 -2.41
C PRO A 5 -20.94 -15.86 -1.85
N ALA A 6 -20.15 -15.11 -1.08
CA ALA A 6 -20.61 -13.86 -0.47
C ALA A 6 -21.23 -12.97 -1.56
N ARG A 7 -22.53 -12.67 -1.43
CA ARG A 7 -23.15 -11.56 -2.13
C ARG A 7 -22.24 -10.33 -1.95
N ALA A 8 -22.00 -9.58 -3.01
CA ALA A 8 -21.25 -8.33 -2.96
C ALA A 8 -21.88 -7.42 -1.89
N GLY A 9 -21.34 -7.48 -0.68
CA GLY A 9 -21.80 -6.72 0.46
C GLY A 9 -21.59 -5.24 0.19
N THR A 10 -22.54 -4.44 0.62
CA THR A 10 -22.51 -2.98 0.56
C THR A 10 -21.09 -2.45 0.81
N ASN A 11 -20.56 -1.66 -0.13
CA ASN A 11 -19.18 -1.10 -0.13
C ASN A 11 -18.80 -0.26 1.13
N GLN A 12 -19.69 -0.18 2.13
CA GLN A 12 -19.59 0.68 3.30
C GLN A 12 -18.65 0.14 4.40
N GLY A 13 -18.32 -1.16 4.39
CA GLY A 13 -17.50 -1.76 5.45
C GLY A 13 -15.97 -1.66 5.29
N GLY A 14 -15.47 -1.33 4.09
CA GLY A 14 -14.03 -1.31 3.78
C GLY A 14 -13.45 0.09 3.54
N LEU A 15 -14.26 1.04 3.06
CA LEU A 15 -13.81 2.38 2.68
C LEU A 15 -13.11 3.16 3.82
N PRO A 16 -13.59 3.15 5.08
CA PRO A 16 -12.90 3.85 6.17
C PRO A 16 -11.47 3.32 6.39
N TYR A 17 -11.27 2.00 6.24
CA TYR A 17 -9.95 1.38 6.36
C TYR A 17 -9.03 1.79 5.20
N ALA A 18 -9.56 1.86 3.97
CA ALA A 18 -8.80 2.33 2.81
C ALA A 18 -8.37 3.79 2.98
N LEU A 19 -9.32 4.67 3.33
CA LEU A 19 -9.06 6.10 3.56
C LEU A 19 -8.03 6.31 4.66
N ALA A 20 -8.13 5.56 5.77
CA ALA A 20 -7.14 5.65 6.84
C ALA A 20 -5.76 5.13 6.41
N ALA A 21 -5.69 4.01 5.68
CA ALA A 21 -4.42 3.47 5.18
C ALA A 21 -3.70 4.46 4.24
N TYR A 22 -4.39 4.93 3.20
CA TYR A 22 -3.82 5.85 2.22
C TYR A 22 -3.64 7.27 2.78
N GLY A 23 -4.45 7.66 3.76
CA GLY A 23 -4.24 8.88 4.53
C GLY A 23 -2.91 8.84 5.28
N ILE A 24 -2.65 7.78 6.07
CA ILE A 24 -1.39 7.63 6.79
C ILE A 24 -0.21 7.57 5.81
N TRP A 25 -0.28 6.77 4.74
CA TRP A 25 0.76 6.71 3.72
C TRP A 25 1.02 8.04 2.99
N GLY A 26 -0.02 8.86 2.82
CA GLY A 26 0.12 10.22 2.28
C GLY A 26 1.04 11.12 3.11
N PHE A 27 1.06 10.94 4.44
CA PHE A 27 1.88 11.71 5.37
C PHE A 27 3.22 11.06 5.74
N VAL A 28 3.50 9.84 5.28
CA VAL A 28 4.78 9.15 5.55
C VAL A 28 6.04 9.95 5.16
N PRO A 29 6.07 10.78 4.11
CA PRO A 29 7.24 11.61 3.82
C PRO A 29 7.69 12.50 5.00
N LEU A 30 6.75 12.97 5.84
CA LEU A 30 7.09 13.73 7.05
C LEU A 30 7.85 12.88 8.06
N PHE A 31 7.44 11.62 8.23
CA PHE A 31 8.13 10.67 9.11
C PHE A 31 9.55 10.37 8.60
N PHE A 32 9.73 10.16 7.30
CA PHE A 32 11.07 9.95 6.74
C PHE A 32 11.97 11.17 6.85
N LYS A 33 11.43 12.39 6.80
CA LYS A 33 12.22 13.60 7.04
C LYS A 33 12.84 13.63 8.44
N LEU A 34 12.11 13.15 9.45
CA LEU A 34 12.62 13.03 10.83
C LEU A 34 13.75 11.99 10.98
N LEU A 35 13.82 11.02 10.06
CA LEU A 35 14.84 9.97 10.02
C LEU A 35 15.87 10.19 8.89
N SER A 36 15.98 11.40 8.36
CA SER A 36 16.86 11.70 7.22
C SER A 36 18.35 11.49 7.51
N SER A 37 18.76 11.46 8.78
CA SER A 37 20.11 11.13 9.22
C SER A 37 20.41 9.63 9.24
N VAL A 38 19.38 8.77 9.17
CA VAL A 38 19.51 7.31 9.27
C VAL A 38 19.49 6.68 7.88
N PRO A 39 20.38 5.72 7.58
CA PRO A 39 20.36 4.99 6.32
C PRO A 39 18.97 4.37 6.02
N PRO A 40 18.36 4.62 4.84
CA PRO A 40 17.02 4.12 4.51
C PRO A 40 16.83 2.60 4.63
N VAL A 41 17.89 1.82 4.35
CA VAL A 41 17.88 0.35 4.51
C VAL A 41 17.77 -0.05 5.97
N GLU A 42 18.45 0.67 6.87
CA GLU A 42 18.31 0.48 8.31
C GLU A 42 16.92 0.88 8.79
N VAL A 43 16.40 2.03 8.32
CA VAL A 43 15.03 2.46 8.62
C VAL A 43 14.03 1.37 8.24
N LEU A 44 14.17 0.76 7.06
CA LEU A 44 13.31 -0.35 6.62
C LEU A 44 13.42 -1.57 7.55
N ALA A 45 14.63 -2.01 7.86
CA ALA A 45 14.86 -3.17 8.72
C ALA A 45 14.26 -2.97 10.11
N GLN A 46 14.52 -1.83 10.74
CA GLN A 46 13.98 -1.48 12.06
C GLN A 46 12.45 -1.42 12.05
N ARG A 47 11.85 -0.84 11.00
CA ARG A 47 10.39 -0.81 10.84
C ARG A 47 9.78 -2.20 10.78
N ILE A 48 10.42 -3.17 10.14
CA ILE A 48 9.94 -4.57 10.09
C ILE A 48 10.10 -5.23 11.47
N VAL A 49 11.27 -5.09 12.10
CA VAL A 49 11.56 -5.64 13.44
C VAL A 49 10.53 -5.16 14.46
N TRP A 50 10.23 -3.87 14.48
CA TRP A 50 9.30 -3.27 15.45
C TRP A 50 7.81 -3.42 15.07
N SER A 51 7.51 -3.82 13.83
CA SER A 51 6.13 -4.16 13.43
C SER A 51 5.64 -5.43 14.12
N LEU A 52 6.52 -6.42 14.33
CA LEU A 52 6.12 -7.73 14.83
C LEU A 52 5.65 -7.70 16.30
N PRO A 53 6.36 -7.06 17.26
CA PRO A 53 5.87 -6.90 18.62
C PRO A 53 4.50 -6.22 18.69
N LEU A 54 4.28 -5.18 17.88
CA LEU A 54 2.99 -4.51 17.78
C LEU A 54 1.90 -5.46 17.27
N CYS A 55 2.18 -6.19 16.19
CA CYS A 55 1.24 -7.18 15.66
C CYS A 55 0.89 -8.26 16.69
N PHE A 56 1.88 -8.80 17.41
CA PHE A 56 1.65 -9.78 18.48
C PHE A 56 0.83 -9.21 19.63
N LEU A 57 1.11 -7.98 20.05
CA LEU A 57 0.35 -7.30 21.10
C LEU A 57 -1.14 -7.19 20.70
N ILE A 58 -1.41 -6.71 19.48
CA ILE A 58 -2.80 -6.61 18.97
C ILE A 58 -3.44 -8.01 18.85
N MET A 59 -2.70 -9.02 18.38
CA MET A 59 -3.21 -10.40 18.27
C MET A 59 -3.54 -11.00 19.62
N LEU A 60 -2.74 -10.73 20.65
CA LEU A 60 -2.98 -11.20 22.02
C LEU A 60 -4.30 -10.62 22.54
N PHE A 61 -4.50 -9.31 22.41
CA PHE A 61 -5.75 -8.64 22.79
C PHE A 61 -6.97 -9.15 22.01
N ARG A 62 -6.80 -9.41 20.71
CA ARG A 62 -7.88 -9.93 19.84
C ARG A 62 -8.06 -11.45 19.91
N ARG A 63 -7.24 -12.17 20.68
CA ARG A 63 -7.22 -13.63 20.79
C ARG A 63 -7.03 -14.35 19.43
N GLN A 64 -6.22 -13.76 18.54
CA GLN A 64 -5.98 -14.26 17.17
C GLN A 64 -4.68 -15.05 16.99
N ILE A 65 -3.97 -15.36 18.09
CA ILE A 65 -2.71 -16.13 18.04
C ILE A 65 -2.93 -17.54 17.45
N GLY A 66 -4.09 -18.15 17.71
CA GLY A 66 -4.45 -19.45 17.11
C GLY A 66 -4.52 -19.40 15.58
N GLU A 67 -5.10 -18.35 15.00
CA GLU A 67 -5.16 -18.15 13.55
C GLU A 67 -3.77 -17.97 12.94
N TYR A 68 -2.88 -17.24 13.62
CA TYR A 68 -1.49 -17.08 13.22
C TYR A 68 -0.74 -18.42 13.18
N LEU A 69 -0.85 -19.22 14.25
CA LEU A 69 -0.23 -20.54 14.31
C LEU A 69 -0.83 -21.51 13.27
N ALA A 70 -2.13 -21.43 13.01
CA ALA A 70 -2.78 -22.22 11.97
C ALA A 70 -2.25 -21.85 10.57
N ALA A 71 -2.09 -20.55 10.28
CA ALA A 71 -1.54 -20.08 9.01
C ALA A 71 -0.09 -20.51 8.77
N LEU A 72 0.72 -20.62 9.84
CA LEU A 72 2.08 -21.17 9.75
C LEU A 72 2.12 -22.69 9.47
N ARG A 73 1.09 -23.43 9.88
CA ARG A 73 1.00 -24.89 9.70
C ARG A 73 0.39 -25.29 8.37
N ASP A 74 -0.48 -24.46 7.80
CA ASP A 74 -1.04 -24.70 6.46
C ASP A 74 -0.08 -24.22 5.37
N TRP A 75 0.61 -25.17 4.73
CA TRP A 75 1.55 -24.89 3.65
C TRP A 75 0.93 -24.11 2.48
N ARG A 76 -0.37 -24.30 2.19
CA ARG A 76 -1.04 -23.60 1.08
C ARG A 76 -1.23 -22.12 1.38
N THR A 77 -1.56 -21.78 2.62
CA THR A 77 -1.65 -20.40 3.09
C THR A 77 -0.26 -19.80 3.26
N LEU A 78 0.67 -20.52 3.90
CA LEU A 78 2.02 -20.06 4.15
C LEU A 78 2.77 -19.69 2.86
N ARG A 79 2.71 -20.52 1.81
CA ARG A 79 3.39 -20.22 0.54
C ARG A 79 2.86 -18.92 -0.11
N LEU A 80 1.55 -18.64 -0.01
CA LEU A 80 0.97 -17.40 -0.52
C LEU A 80 1.46 -16.20 0.28
N LEU A 81 1.57 -16.35 1.61
CA LEU A 81 2.09 -15.31 2.50
C LEU A 81 3.59 -15.07 2.34
N ILE A 82 4.36 -16.11 2.00
CA ILE A 82 5.77 -15.97 1.62
C ILE A 82 5.88 -15.17 0.31
N VAL A 83 5.08 -15.52 -0.70
CA VAL A 83 5.08 -14.78 -1.97
C VAL A 83 4.67 -13.31 -1.76
N SER A 84 3.63 -13.03 -0.96
CA SER A 84 3.25 -11.65 -0.65
C SER A 84 4.31 -10.91 0.16
N ALA A 85 4.96 -11.57 1.13
CA ALA A 85 6.09 -11.00 1.88
C ALA A 85 7.26 -10.62 0.96
N VAL A 86 7.60 -11.48 -0.01
CA VAL A 86 8.64 -11.19 -1.00
C VAL A 86 8.23 -10.02 -1.90
N LEU A 87 6.99 -9.99 -2.38
CA LEU A 87 6.49 -8.91 -3.24
C LEU A 87 6.53 -7.53 -2.55
N ILE A 88 6.14 -7.47 -1.28
CA ILE A 88 6.19 -6.21 -0.52
C ILE A 88 7.64 -5.82 -0.18
N ALA A 89 8.51 -6.78 0.10
CA ALA A 89 9.94 -6.50 0.31
C ALA A 89 10.61 -5.99 -0.98
N VAL A 90 10.34 -6.61 -2.13
CA VAL A 90 10.80 -6.14 -3.45
C VAL A 90 10.28 -4.71 -3.70
N ASN A 91 9.01 -4.44 -3.38
CA ASN A 91 8.46 -3.09 -3.51
C ASN A 91 9.28 -2.06 -2.73
N TRP A 92 9.52 -2.32 -1.44
CA TRP A 92 10.26 -1.39 -0.59
C TRP A 92 11.72 -1.24 -1.00
N LEU A 93 12.39 -2.32 -1.39
CA LEU A 93 13.78 -2.29 -1.84
C LEU A 93 13.94 -1.54 -3.17
N VAL A 94 13.04 -1.74 -4.13
CA VAL A 94 13.05 -0.99 -5.40
C VAL A 94 12.73 0.49 -5.17
N TYR A 95 11.83 0.80 -4.24
CA TYR A 95 11.56 2.18 -3.84
C TYR A 95 12.82 2.82 -3.24
N ILE A 96 13.49 2.15 -2.30
CA ILE A 96 14.75 2.63 -1.71
C ILE A 96 15.82 2.81 -2.79
N TYR A 97 16.00 1.82 -3.67
CA TYR A 97 16.93 1.89 -4.79
C TYR A 97 16.66 3.09 -5.69
N SER A 98 15.39 3.38 -6.00
CA SER A 98 15.01 4.52 -6.85
C SER A 98 15.39 5.86 -6.24
N ILE A 99 15.34 5.98 -4.90
CA ILE A 99 15.78 7.20 -4.21
C ILE A 99 17.30 7.30 -4.26
N PHE A 100 18.01 6.20 -3.97
CA PHE A 100 19.48 6.18 -3.95
C PHE A 100 20.14 6.41 -5.31
N THR A 101 19.42 6.15 -6.39
CA THR A 101 19.90 6.33 -7.76
C THR A 101 19.30 7.57 -8.43
N ASP A 102 18.70 8.48 -7.66
CA ASP A 102 18.06 9.72 -8.11
C ASP A 102 16.90 9.52 -9.12
N HIS A 103 16.35 8.31 -9.19
CA HIS A 103 15.20 7.93 -10.00
C HIS A 103 13.86 8.13 -9.28
N VAL A 104 13.73 9.21 -8.50
CA VAL A 104 12.54 9.52 -7.71
C VAL A 104 11.28 9.68 -8.58
N LEU A 105 11.44 10.22 -9.79
CA LEU A 105 10.35 10.34 -10.76
C LEU A 105 9.77 8.97 -11.15
N ALA A 106 10.63 7.97 -11.35
CA ALA A 106 10.21 6.61 -11.68
C ALA A 106 9.43 5.97 -10.52
N ALA A 107 9.86 6.22 -9.28
CA ALA A 107 9.14 5.77 -8.08
C ALA A 107 7.72 6.36 -8.01
N SER A 108 7.62 7.68 -8.20
CA SER A 108 6.35 8.40 -8.20
C SER A 108 5.41 7.88 -9.30
N LEU A 109 5.92 7.68 -10.52
CA LEU A 109 5.16 7.10 -11.63
C LEU A 109 4.63 5.70 -11.30
N GLY A 110 5.43 4.86 -10.61
CA GLY A 110 4.97 3.55 -10.14
C GLY A 110 3.76 3.63 -9.20
N TYR A 111 3.74 4.60 -8.30
CA TYR A 111 2.59 4.80 -7.41
C TYR A 111 1.36 5.40 -8.10
N TYR A 112 1.53 6.14 -9.21
CA TYR A 112 0.41 6.53 -10.07
C TYR A 112 -0.14 5.39 -10.93
N LEU A 113 0.72 4.45 -11.34
CA LEU A 113 0.31 3.25 -12.08
C LEU A 113 -0.44 2.24 -11.22
N ASN A 114 -0.12 2.17 -9.93
CA ASN A 114 -0.71 1.23 -8.96
C ASN A 114 -2.26 1.14 -9.02
N PRO A 115 -3.02 2.24 -8.94
CA PRO A 115 -4.47 2.24 -9.13
C PRO A 115 -4.96 1.51 -10.39
N LEU A 116 -4.27 1.73 -11.52
CA LEU A 116 -4.62 1.14 -12.81
C LEU A 116 -4.30 -0.36 -12.83
N VAL A 117 -3.16 -0.74 -12.27
CA VAL A 117 -2.76 -2.14 -12.09
C VAL A 117 -3.77 -2.87 -11.20
N ASN A 118 -4.20 -2.28 -10.09
CA ASN A 118 -5.24 -2.86 -9.23
C ASN A 118 -6.54 -3.11 -10.00
N VAL A 119 -7.01 -2.13 -10.77
CA VAL A 119 -8.23 -2.27 -11.57
C VAL A 119 -8.07 -3.40 -12.59
N MET A 120 -6.94 -3.43 -13.32
CA MET A 120 -6.62 -4.48 -14.27
C MET A 120 -6.61 -5.87 -13.61
N LEU A 121 -5.92 -6.02 -12.49
CA LEU A 121 -5.85 -7.28 -11.74
C LEU A 121 -7.23 -7.70 -11.20
N GLY A 122 -8.05 -6.75 -10.77
CA GLY A 122 -9.42 -7.01 -10.33
C GLY A 122 -10.30 -7.54 -11.46
N MET A 123 -10.18 -6.97 -12.66
CA MET A 123 -10.92 -7.46 -13.83
C MET A 123 -10.45 -8.86 -14.26
N ILE A 124 -9.14 -9.09 -14.34
CA ILE A 124 -8.57 -10.35 -14.86
C ILE A 124 -8.73 -11.51 -13.87
N PHE A 125 -8.36 -11.31 -12.61
CA PHE A 125 -8.25 -12.41 -11.63
C PHE A 125 -9.48 -12.56 -10.73
N LEU A 126 -10.25 -11.48 -10.53
CA LEU A 126 -11.41 -11.47 -9.64
C LEU A 126 -12.74 -11.38 -10.41
N GLY A 127 -12.69 -11.24 -11.73
CA GLY A 127 -13.87 -11.13 -12.58
C GLY A 127 -14.69 -9.86 -12.33
N GLU A 128 -14.07 -8.79 -11.81
CA GLU A 128 -14.75 -7.52 -11.56
C GLU A 128 -15.20 -6.88 -12.88
N ARG A 129 -16.47 -6.49 -12.97
CA ARG A 129 -17.04 -5.81 -14.13
C ARG A 129 -17.24 -4.33 -13.85
N LEU A 130 -16.55 -3.49 -14.61
CA LEU A 130 -16.67 -2.04 -14.50
C LEU A 130 -17.89 -1.53 -15.28
N SER A 131 -18.53 -0.47 -14.78
CA SER A 131 -19.49 0.28 -15.61
C SER A 131 -18.77 1.12 -16.65
N ARG A 132 -19.52 1.61 -17.64
CA ARG A 132 -19.00 2.54 -18.66
C ARG A 132 -18.36 3.80 -18.04
N LEU A 133 -18.92 4.32 -16.96
CA LEU A 133 -18.36 5.48 -16.25
C LEU A 133 -17.08 5.14 -15.50
N GLN A 134 -17.00 3.97 -14.87
CA GLN A 134 -15.76 3.50 -14.23
C GLN A 134 -14.66 3.25 -15.27
N LEU A 135 -15.00 2.71 -16.44
CA LEU A 135 -14.06 2.55 -17.55
C LEU A 135 -13.58 3.92 -18.06
N LEU A 136 -14.48 4.88 -18.21
CA LEU A 136 -14.11 6.26 -18.56
C LEU A 136 -13.13 6.85 -17.53
N ALA A 137 -13.40 6.66 -16.23
CA ALA A 137 -12.50 7.10 -15.18
C ALA A 137 -11.11 6.46 -15.32
N VAL A 138 -11.04 5.15 -15.58
CA VAL A 138 -9.77 4.43 -15.80
C VAL A 138 -9.01 5.00 -17.00
N VAL A 139 -9.69 5.31 -18.11
CA VAL A 139 -9.07 5.93 -19.29
C VAL A 139 -8.53 7.32 -18.96
N ILE A 140 -9.31 8.16 -18.27
CA ILE A 140 -8.86 9.51 -17.87
C ILE A 140 -7.62 9.43 -16.98
N ALA A 141 -7.62 8.53 -15.99
CA ALA A 141 -6.45 8.31 -15.14
C ALA A 141 -5.25 7.79 -15.95
N GLY A 142 -5.48 6.84 -16.86
CA GLY A 142 -4.46 6.32 -17.77
C GLY A 142 -3.80 7.40 -18.61
N VAL A 143 -4.58 8.34 -19.16
CA VAL A 143 -4.04 9.50 -19.89
C VAL A 143 -3.20 10.39 -18.96
N GLY A 144 -3.68 10.65 -17.74
CA GLY A 144 -2.91 11.40 -16.74
C GLY A 144 -1.55 10.78 -16.45
N VAL A 145 -1.51 9.47 -16.22
CA VAL A 145 -0.25 8.74 -15.98
C VAL A 145 0.64 8.70 -17.22
N ALA A 146 0.06 8.57 -18.41
CA ALA A 146 0.80 8.57 -19.67
C ALA A 146 1.54 9.90 -19.94
N ILE A 147 1.00 11.04 -19.49
CA ILE A 147 1.68 12.34 -19.58
C ILE A 147 3.02 12.32 -18.82
N LEU A 148 3.06 11.68 -17.64
CA LEU A 148 4.28 11.58 -16.85
C LEU A 148 5.26 10.53 -17.39
N LEU A 149 4.74 9.48 -18.04
CA LEU A 149 5.52 8.38 -18.59
C LEU A 149 6.57 8.84 -19.62
N ALA A 150 6.24 9.87 -20.43
CA ALA A 150 7.15 10.39 -21.45
C ALA A 150 8.51 10.86 -20.89
N GLY A 151 8.57 11.28 -19.63
CA GLY A 151 9.79 11.75 -18.97
C GLY A 151 10.58 10.67 -18.22
N ALA A 152 10.15 9.40 -18.25
CA ALA A 152 10.73 8.33 -17.41
C ALA A 152 10.85 6.98 -18.14
N LEU A 153 10.93 6.97 -19.48
CA LEU A 153 10.97 5.73 -20.27
C LEU A 153 12.18 4.84 -19.92
N ASP A 154 13.36 5.43 -19.74
CA ASP A 154 14.59 4.69 -19.42
C ASP A 154 14.54 3.99 -18.05
N THR A 155 13.65 4.45 -17.17
CA THR A 155 13.51 3.98 -15.78
C THR A 155 12.17 3.30 -15.54
N LEU A 156 11.43 3.02 -16.61
CA LEU A 156 10.08 2.45 -16.56
C LEU A 156 10.01 1.11 -15.82
N TRP A 157 11.09 0.32 -15.84
CA TRP A 157 11.16 -0.93 -15.09
C TRP A 157 10.93 -0.70 -13.59
N ILE A 158 11.43 0.40 -13.00
CA ILE A 158 11.22 0.75 -11.59
C ILE A 158 9.73 0.96 -11.33
N SER A 159 9.08 1.77 -12.16
CA SER A 159 7.66 2.09 -12.04
C SER A 159 6.78 0.85 -12.19
N LEU A 160 7.08 0.00 -13.18
CA LEU A 160 6.36 -1.25 -13.41
C LEU A 160 6.58 -2.22 -12.25
N THR A 161 7.81 -2.41 -11.79
CA THR A 161 8.08 -3.29 -10.65
C THR A 161 7.32 -2.83 -9.41
N LEU A 162 7.32 -1.53 -9.09
CA LEU A 162 6.57 -1.00 -7.96
C LEU A 162 5.06 -1.19 -8.11
N ALA A 163 4.51 -0.95 -9.29
CA ALA A 163 3.07 -1.06 -9.53
C ALA A 163 2.61 -2.53 -9.50
N PHE A 164 3.32 -3.43 -10.19
CA PHE A 164 2.98 -4.85 -10.21
C PHE A 164 3.28 -5.55 -8.89
N SER A 165 4.38 -5.22 -8.19
CA SER A 165 4.68 -5.88 -6.93
C SER A 165 3.63 -5.54 -5.86
N PHE A 166 3.23 -4.27 -5.76
CA PHE A 166 2.20 -3.85 -4.80
C PHE A 166 0.79 -4.27 -5.22
N GLY A 167 0.48 -4.24 -6.53
CA GLY A 167 -0.78 -4.76 -7.07
C GLY A 167 -0.95 -6.28 -6.85
N ILE A 168 0.07 -7.07 -7.13
CA ILE A 168 -0.01 -8.52 -6.90
C ILE A 168 0.00 -8.83 -5.41
N TYR A 169 0.78 -8.10 -4.60
CA TYR A 169 0.72 -8.17 -3.13
C TYR A 169 -0.72 -7.97 -2.65
N GLY A 170 -1.37 -6.86 -3.05
CA GLY A 170 -2.74 -6.55 -2.68
C GLY A 170 -3.76 -7.60 -3.13
N LEU A 171 -3.60 -8.15 -4.34
CA LEU A 171 -4.42 -9.25 -4.84
C LEU A 171 -4.28 -10.50 -3.97
N ILE A 172 -3.06 -10.91 -3.61
CA ILE A 172 -2.83 -12.05 -2.72
C ILE A 172 -3.47 -11.80 -1.35
N ARG A 173 -3.25 -10.63 -0.76
CA ARG A 173 -3.86 -10.22 0.53
C ARG A 173 -5.38 -10.26 0.51
N LYS A 174 -5.98 -10.01 -0.65
CA LYS A 174 -7.43 -10.04 -0.84
C LYS A 174 -7.98 -11.47 -0.89
N VAL A 175 -7.27 -12.42 -1.50
CA VAL A 175 -7.76 -13.79 -1.74
C VAL A 175 -7.28 -14.82 -0.73
N VAL A 176 -6.17 -14.56 -0.02
CA VAL A 176 -5.61 -15.49 0.96
C VAL A 176 -6.60 -15.75 2.12
N PRO A 177 -6.84 -17.01 2.53
CA PRO A 177 -7.87 -17.35 3.49
C PRO A 177 -7.41 -17.15 4.96
N VAL A 178 -6.80 -16.01 5.27
CA VAL A 178 -6.32 -15.66 6.62
C VAL A 178 -6.77 -14.26 7.02
N GLY A 179 -7.02 -14.06 8.33
CA GLY A 179 -7.27 -12.74 8.91
C GLY A 179 -6.20 -11.72 8.52
N SER A 180 -6.60 -10.45 8.33
CA SER A 180 -5.65 -9.38 7.94
C SER A 180 -4.49 -9.23 8.92
N LEU A 181 -4.76 -9.34 10.22
CA LEU A 181 -3.72 -9.24 11.26
C LEU A 181 -2.84 -10.50 11.31
N PRO A 182 -3.36 -11.72 11.50
CA PRO A 182 -2.53 -12.93 11.45
C PRO A 182 -1.69 -13.06 10.18
N GLY A 183 -2.28 -12.77 9.01
CA GLY A 183 -1.55 -12.82 7.75
C GLY A 183 -0.42 -11.78 7.67
N LEU A 184 -0.63 -10.56 8.20
CA LEU A 184 0.43 -9.54 8.23
C LEU A 184 1.55 -9.95 9.20
N SER A 185 1.18 -10.56 10.34
CA SER A 185 2.14 -11.10 11.29
C SER A 185 3.00 -12.19 10.67
N VAL A 186 2.42 -13.11 9.88
CA VAL A 186 3.20 -14.13 9.15
C VAL A 186 4.16 -13.49 8.15
N GLU A 187 3.71 -12.52 7.36
CA GLU A 187 4.59 -11.78 6.43
C GLU A 187 5.75 -11.11 7.16
N THR A 188 5.45 -10.47 8.28
CA THR A 188 6.46 -9.80 9.12
C THR A 188 7.42 -10.82 9.74
N THR A 189 6.94 -12.00 10.17
CA THR A 189 7.79 -13.10 10.63
C THR A 189 8.72 -13.62 9.54
N VAL A 190 8.23 -13.75 8.29
CA VAL A 190 9.05 -14.16 7.13
C VAL A 190 10.16 -13.13 6.88
N LEU A 191 9.83 -11.85 6.93
CA LEU A 191 10.79 -10.75 6.72
C LEU A 191 11.67 -10.46 7.95
N LEU A 192 11.37 -11.06 9.10
CA LEU A 192 12.09 -10.79 10.34
C LEU A 192 13.55 -11.22 10.26
N LEU A 193 13.83 -12.40 9.70
CA LEU A 193 15.19 -12.93 9.60
C LEU A 193 16.14 -12.00 8.82
N PRO A 194 15.86 -11.59 7.57
CA PRO A 194 16.72 -10.65 6.86
C PRO A 194 16.76 -9.28 7.55
N SER A 195 15.64 -8.84 8.16
CA SER A 195 15.61 -7.54 8.86
C SER A 195 16.48 -7.55 10.11
N LEU A 196 16.50 -8.63 10.90
CA LEU A 196 17.38 -8.78 12.05
C LEU A 196 18.85 -8.83 11.62
N ALA A 197 19.17 -9.52 10.52
CA ALA A 197 20.52 -9.56 9.98
C ALA A 197 21.00 -8.16 9.58
N VAL A 198 20.17 -7.38 8.88
CA VAL A 198 20.47 -5.99 8.51
C VAL A 198 20.59 -5.10 9.74
N SER A 199 19.66 -5.19 10.69
CA SER A 199 19.72 -4.42 11.94
C SER A 199 20.98 -4.74 12.75
N ALA A 200 21.38 -6.02 12.84
CA ALA A 200 22.62 -6.43 13.51
C ALA A 200 23.87 -5.91 12.77
N TRP A 201 23.84 -5.92 11.43
CA TRP A 201 24.91 -5.35 10.62
C TRP A 201 25.09 -3.85 10.89
N TYR A 202 24.00 -3.08 10.92
CA TYR A 202 24.07 -1.64 11.21
C TYR A 202 24.49 -1.34 12.66
N LEU A 203 24.12 -2.18 13.62
CA LEU A 203 24.60 -2.05 15.00
C LEU A 203 26.11 -2.30 15.12
N TRP A 204 26.66 -3.19 14.29
CA TRP A 204 28.08 -3.58 14.37
C TRP A 204 29.00 -2.74 13.48
N ALA A 205 28.59 -2.47 12.24
CA ALA A 205 29.38 -1.82 11.19
C ALA A 205 28.76 -0.54 10.64
N GLY A 206 27.62 -0.09 11.18
CA GLY A 206 26.99 1.15 10.76
C GLY A 206 27.79 2.39 11.14
N ASP A 207 27.34 3.55 10.65
CA ASP A 207 27.95 4.86 10.93
C ASP A 207 27.58 5.42 12.31
N GLY A 208 26.93 4.63 13.15
CA GLY A 208 26.49 4.99 14.50
C GLY A 208 25.35 6.01 14.55
N ARG A 209 24.68 6.32 13.42
CA ARG A 209 23.58 7.29 13.37
C ARG A 209 22.19 6.68 13.57
N GLY A 210 22.10 5.35 13.50
CA GLY A 210 20.86 4.61 13.50
C GLY A 210 20.35 4.20 14.88
N PHE A 211 19.79 2.99 14.97
CA PHE A 211 19.24 2.47 16.22
C PHE A 211 20.33 2.35 17.30
N GLY A 212 20.05 2.85 18.51
CA GLY A 212 21.01 2.87 19.61
C GLY A 212 21.92 4.11 19.66
N SER A 213 21.80 5.05 18.72
CA SER A 213 22.56 6.31 18.71
C SER A 213 22.03 7.31 19.73
N GLU A 214 20.82 7.82 19.50
CA GLU A 214 20.09 8.73 20.37
C GLU A 214 18.75 8.08 20.76
N GLY A 215 18.28 8.34 21.99
CA GLY A 215 17.00 7.84 22.46
C GLY A 215 15.83 8.29 21.57
N SER A 216 15.86 9.53 21.07
CA SER A 216 14.84 10.09 20.17
C SER A 216 14.79 9.36 18.82
N VAL A 217 15.95 9.14 18.18
CA VAL A 217 16.09 8.41 16.91
C VAL A 217 15.64 6.95 17.08
N SER A 218 16.04 6.31 18.17
CA SER A 218 15.64 4.93 18.47
C SER A 218 14.12 4.81 18.66
N LEU A 219 13.50 5.75 19.38
CA LEU A 219 12.04 5.83 19.53
C LEU A 219 11.33 6.07 18.19
N LEU A 220 11.88 6.92 17.32
CA LEU A 220 11.33 7.13 15.97
C LEU A 220 11.43 5.86 15.13
N LEU A 221 12.55 5.14 15.17
CA LEU A 221 12.72 3.86 14.47
C LEU A 221 11.73 2.80 14.98
N MET A 222 11.51 2.74 16.29
CA MET A 222 10.47 1.89 16.91
C MET A 222 9.07 2.28 16.44
N ALA A 223 8.74 3.58 16.45
CA ALA A 223 7.48 4.11 15.94
C ALA A 223 7.28 3.80 14.44
N GLY A 224 8.38 3.63 13.69
CA GLY A 224 8.37 3.15 12.32
C GLY A 224 7.64 1.80 12.14
N GLY A 225 7.67 0.92 13.15
CA GLY A 225 6.86 -0.30 13.18
C GLY A 225 5.36 -0.01 13.14
N VAL A 226 4.90 0.98 13.90
CA VAL A 226 3.49 1.44 13.89
C VAL A 226 3.13 2.04 12.54
N VAL A 227 3.98 2.93 12.03
CA VAL A 227 3.80 3.62 10.72
C VAL A 227 3.74 2.62 9.57
N THR A 228 4.27 1.40 9.74
CA THR A 228 4.26 0.34 8.72
C THR A 228 3.11 -0.63 8.91
N ALA A 229 3.00 -1.22 10.10
CA ALA A 229 2.02 -2.27 10.37
C ALA A 229 0.58 -1.76 10.35
N VAL A 230 0.31 -0.56 10.87
CA VAL A 230 -1.05 -0.03 10.95
C VAL A 230 -1.64 0.21 9.54
N PRO A 231 -0.99 0.95 8.62
CA PRO A 231 -1.51 1.12 7.27
C PRO A 231 -1.65 -0.19 6.50
N LEU A 232 -0.70 -1.13 6.63
CA LEU A 232 -0.80 -2.44 5.98
C LEU A 232 -1.98 -3.26 6.50
N LEU A 233 -2.22 -3.23 7.81
CA LEU A 233 -3.38 -3.89 8.43
C LEU A 233 -4.70 -3.30 7.93
N LEU A 234 -4.78 -1.97 7.89
CA LEU A 234 -5.94 -1.23 7.38
C LEU A 234 -6.16 -1.54 5.89
N PHE A 235 -5.10 -1.48 5.08
CA PHE A 235 -5.11 -1.84 3.67
C PHE A 235 -5.59 -3.27 3.43
N ALA A 236 -5.01 -4.26 4.11
CA ALA A 236 -5.41 -5.67 3.96
C ALA A 236 -6.88 -5.88 4.37
N THR A 237 -7.33 -5.18 5.40
CA THR A 237 -8.74 -5.19 5.82
C THR A 237 -9.65 -4.57 4.76
N ALA A 238 -9.26 -3.46 4.15
CA ALA A 238 -9.99 -2.83 3.05
C ALA A 238 -10.02 -3.73 1.80
N ALA A 239 -8.88 -4.31 1.42
CA ALA A 239 -8.75 -5.18 0.25
C ALA A 239 -9.71 -6.38 0.30
N ARG A 240 -9.89 -6.97 1.48
CA ARG A 240 -10.85 -8.05 1.70
C ARG A 240 -12.32 -7.61 1.66
N ARG A 241 -12.61 -6.32 1.85
CA ARG A 241 -13.98 -5.78 2.02
C ARG A 241 -14.48 -4.89 0.88
N MET A 242 -13.61 -4.54 -0.07
CA MET A 242 -13.94 -3.68 -1.22
C MET A 242 -13.61 -4.40 -2.52
N SER A 243 -14.23 -4.01 -3.64
CA SER A 243 -13.69 -4.38 -4.95
C SER A 243 -12.26 -3.85 -5.10
N TYR A 244 -11.43 -4.61 -5.79
CA TYR A 244 -10.03 -4.27 -5.99
C TYR A 244 -9.88 -3.04 -6.89
N ALA A 245 -10.79 -2.87 -7.85
CA ALA A 245 -10.94 -1.63 -8.60
C ALA A 245 -11.23 -0.42 -7.70
N ALA A 246 -12.21 -0.52 -6.79
CA ALA A 246 -12.51 0.59 -5.86
C ALA A 246 -11.33 0.90 -4.94
N LEU A 247 -10.66 -0.13 -4.42
CA LEU A 247 -9.45 0.06 -3.62
C LEU A 247 -8.34 0.78 -4.41
N GLY A 248 -8.17 0.44 -5.69
CA GLY A 248 -7.26 1.12 -6.60
C GLY A 248 -7.57 2.61 -6.73
N PHE A 249 -8.83 3.00 -6.87
CA PHE A 249 -9.18 4.43 -6.94
C PHE A 249 -8.92 5.18 -5.62
N VAL A 250 -9.14 4.56 -4.46
CA VAL A 250 -8.83 5.20 -3.17
C VAL A 250 -7.30 5.39 -2.99
N GLN A 251 -6.45 4.60 -3.66
CA GLN A 251 -4.99 4.78 -3.61
C GLN A 251 -4.54 6.16 -4.06
N PHE A 252 -5.26 6.82 -4.98
CA PHE A 252 -4.92 8.17 -5.43
C PHE A 252 -4.97 9.22 -4.32
N LEU A 253 -5.56 8.91 -3.16
CA LEU A 253 -5.50 9.76 -1.98
C LEU A 253 -4.07 10.00 -1.50
N ALA A 254 -3.25 8.95 -1.44
CA ALA A 254 -1.87 9.06 -0.96
C ALA A 254 -1.01 10.02 -1.81
N PRO A 255 -0.90 9.87 -3.16
CA PRO A 255 -0.15 10.81 -3.97
C PRO A 255 -0.79 12.21 -4.01
N THR A 256 -2.11 12.34 -3.85
CA THR A 256 -2.76 13.66 -3.71
C THR A 256 -2.31 14.37 -2.42
N LEU A 257 -2.21 13.66 -1.30
CA LEU A 257 -1.67 14.24 -0.06
C LEU A 257 -0.20 14.60 -0.21
N GLN A 258 0.59 13.73 -0.83
CA GLN A 258 2.02 13.97 -1.09
C GLN A 258 2.24 15.17 -2.01
N PHE A 259 1.38 15.38 -3.00
CA PHE A 259 1.38 16.59 -3.84
C PHE A 259 1.23 17.87 -3.01
N PHE A 260 0.24 17.91 -2.13
CA PHE A 260 0.03 19.07 -1.27
C PHE A 260 1.18 19.26 -0.27
N LEU A 261 1.79 18.19 0.24
CA LEU A 261 3.00 18.29 1.06
C LEU A 261 4.19 18.86 0.25
N SER A 262 4.40 18.37 -0.98
CA SER A 262 5.43 18.87 -1.89
C SER A 262 5.26 20.37 -2.16
N LEU A 263 4.03 20.82 -2.43
CA LEU A 263 3.74 22.24 -2.70
C LEU A 263 3.81 23.14 -1.46
N PHE A 264 3.15 22.77 -0.36
CA PHE A 264 2.95 23.67 0.79
C PHE A 264 3.95 23.49 1.93
N VAL A 265 4.55 22.30 2.06
CA VAL A 265 5.49 21.99 3.16
C VAL A 265 6.92 21.96 2.65
N PHE A 266 7.17 21.30 1.51
CA PHE A 266 8.51 21.20 0.93
C PHE A 266 8.83 22.32 -0.07
N HIS A 267 7.83 23.09 -0.49
CA HIS A 267 7.98 24.26 -1.37
C HIS A 267 8.67 23.90 -2.70
N GLU A 268 8.39 22.70 -3.21
CA GLU A 268 8.96 22.23 -4.47
C GLU A 268 8.30 22.92 -5.69
N PRO A 269 9.05 23.16 -6.77
CA PRO A 269 8.52 23.80 -7.96
C PRO A 269 7.48 22.93 -8.65
N LEU A 270 6.28 23.48 -8.85
CA LEU A 270 5.19 22.80 -9.53
C LEU A 270 5.47 22.67 -11.03
N LYS A 271 5.67 21.43 -11.50
CA LYS A 271 5.87 21.16 -12.93
C LYS A 271 4.52 21.13 -13.66
N PRO A 272 4.38 21.77 -14.84
CA PRO A 272 3.12 21.76 -15.60
C PRO A 272 2.59 20.36 -15.93
N ALA A 273 3.48 19.42 -16.26
CA ALA A 273 3.13 18.03 -16.55
C ALA A 273 2.52 17.31 -15.33
N GLN A 274 3.06 17.58 -14.13
CA GLN A 274 2.52 17.03 -12.88
C GLN A 274 1.13 17.62 -12.61
N LEU A 275 0.97 18.94 -12.72
CA LEU A 275 -0.34 19.58 -12.52
C LEU A 275 -1.40 19.01 -13.48
N ALA A 276 -1.07 18.85 -14.76
CA ALA A 276 -1.97 18.25 -15.75
C ALA A 276 -2.36 16.82 -15.37
N CYS A 277 -1.40 16.01 -14.92
CA CYS A 277 -1.64 14.65 -14.42
C CYS A 277 -2.61 14.67 -13.22
N PHE A 278 -2.39 15.53 -12.23
CA PHE A 278 -3.26 15.63 -11.05
C PHE A 278 -4.68 16.06 -11.38
N ILE A 279 -4.85 17.04 -12.28
CA ILE A 279 -6.18 17.48 -12.73
C ILE A 279 -6.95 16.31 -13.36
N LEU A 280 -6.29 15.52 -14.20
CA LEU A 280 -6.89 14.33 -14.82
C LEU A 280 -7.20 13.25 -13.78
N ILE A 281 -6.31 12.99 -12.83
CA ILE A 281 -6.56 12.05 -11.72
C ILE A 281 -7.77 12.50 -10.88
N TRP A 282 -7.87 13.78 -10.53
CA TRP A 282 -9.00 14.29 -9.76
C TRP A 282 -10.31 14.23 -10.54
N ALA A 283 -10.28 14.54 -11.84
CA ALA A 283 -11.44 14.35 -12.72
C ALA A 283 -11.85 12.87 -12.77
N SER A 284 -10.89 11.95 -12.90
CA SER A 284 -11.11 10.51 -12.87
C SER A 284 -11.75 10.04 -11.56
N ILE A 285 -11.24 10.50 -10.40
CA ILE A 285 -11.82 10.21 -9.08
C ILE A 285 -13.25 10.75 -8.97
N ALA A 286 -13.52 11.95 -9.49
CA ALA A 286 -14.85 12.54 -9.47
C ALA A 286 -15.85 11.69 -10.28
N VAL A 287 -15.46 11.25 -11.49
CA VAL A 287 -16.28 10.37 -12.34
C VAL A 287 -16.52 9.01 -11.66
N PHE A 288 -15.48 8.40 -11.09
CA PHE A 288 -15.59 7.11 -10.40
C PHE A 288 -16.49 7.20 -9.17
N SER A 289 -16.28 8.23 -8.34
CA SER A 289 -17.07 8.51 -7.13
C SER A 289 -18.54 8.75 -7.48
N PHE A 290 -18.81 9.50 -8.55
CA PHE A 290 -20.17 9.74 -9.02
C PHE A 290 -20.90 8.46 -9.44
N ASP A 291 -20.26 7.59 -10.22
CA ASP A 291 -20.84 6.29 -10.60
C ASP A 291 -21.13 5.42 -9.38
N MET A 292 -20.21 5.38 -8.41
CA MET A 292 -20.37 4.59 -7.19
C MET A 292 -21.54 5.09 -6.34
N LEU A 293 -21.66 6.41 -6.12
CA LEU A 293 -22.78 7.01 -5.39
C LEU A 293 -24.12 6.80 -6.09
N ARG A 294 -24.14 6.88 -7.43
CA ARG A 294 -25.35 6.64 -8.23
C ARG A 294 -25.84 5.19 -8.08
N LYS A 295 -24.94 4.21 -8.16
CA LYS A 295 -25.29 2.78 -7.98
C LYS A 295 -25.79 2.49 -6.56
N MET A 296 -25.11 3.01 -5.54
CA MET A 296 -25.53 2.85 -4.14
C MET A 296 -26.93 3.42 -3.88
N ARG A 297 -27.26 4.58 -4.47
CA ARG A 297 -28.59 5.17 -4.36
C ARG A 297 -29.66 4.32 -5.06
N ALA A 298 -29.35 3.79 -6.25
CA ALA A 298 -30.28 2.93 -6.99
C ALA A 298 -30.58 1.62 -6.23
N GLU A 299 -29.56 0.99 -5.64
CA GLU A 299 -29.72 -0.24 -4.83
C GLU A 299 -30.56 0.02 -3.58
N ARG A 300 -30.33 1.13 -2.87
CA ARG A 300 -31.09 1.50 -1.67
C ARG A 300 -32.56 1.80 -1.95
N MET A 301 -32.90 2.34 -3.13
CA MET A 301 -34.30 2.57 -3.51
C MET A 301 -35.03 1.25 -3.81
N ILE A 302 -34.34 0.22 -4.32
CA ILE A 302 -34.92 -1.10 -4.56
C ILE A 302 -35.15 -1.84 -3.23
N GLU A 303 -34.29 -1.65 -2.23
CA GLU A 303 -34.43 -2.30 -0.91
C GLU A 303 -35.55 -1.70 -0.04
N VAL A 304 -35.97 -0.47 -0.35
CA VAL A 304 -37.04 0.26 0.36
C VAL A 304 -38.41 0.14 -0.33
N ALA A 305 -38.44 -0.32 -1.60
CA ALA A 305 -39.66 -0.53 -2.39
C ALA A 305 -40.16 -1.98 -2.29
#